data_AF-A0A3B0BXZ5-F1
#
_entry.id   AF-A0A3B0BXZ5-F1
#
_cell.length_a   1.000
_cell.length_b   1.000
_cell.length_c   1.000
_cell.angle_alpha   90.00
_cell.angle_beta   90.00
_cell.angle_gamma   90.00
#
_symmetry.space_group_name_H-M   'P 1'
#
loop_
_entity.id
_entity.type
_entity.pdbx_description
1 polymer ?
#
loop_
_entity_poly.entity_id
_entity_poly.type
_entity_poly.pdbx_seq_one_letter_code
_entity_poly.pdbx_strand_id
1 'polypeptide(L)' 'MNIHWVFPDDSTWETNVPNVNQLLFALEVVDSVSMGGVTYKTMHKQLVVNEDRCFVSVSLAHPTSLKYPAIERTIHFSE' A
#
# COMPACT_ATOMS: atom_id res chain seq x y z
N MET A 1 -11.66 -8.07 2.83
CA MET A 1 -10.21 -8.41 2.86
C MET A 1 -9.45 -7.13 3.12
N ASN A 2 -8.22 -7.17 3.62
CA ASN A 2 -7.57 -5.94 4.08
C ASN A 2 -6.26 -5.67 3.34
N ILE A 3 -5.95 -4.38 3.18
CA ILE A 3 -4.61 -3.90 2.86
C ILE A 3 -4.05 -3.26 4.12
N HIS A 4 -2.87 -3.71 4.53
CA HIS A 4 -2.11 -3.19 5.67
C HIS A 4 -1.01 -2.28 5.14
N TRP A 5 -1.18 -0.99 5.33
CA TRP A 5 -0.17 0.02 5.00
C TRP A 5 0.78 0.13 6.18
N VAL A 6 2.08 -0.03 5.94
CA VAL A 6 3.15 0.14 6.94
C VAL A 6 3.89 1.42 6.59
N PHE A 7 3.76 2.43 7.45
CA PHE A 7 4.36 3.75 7.26
C PHE A 7 5.86 3.77 7.60
N PRO A 8 6.60 4.83 7.23
CA PRO A 8 8.03 4.95 7.52
C PRO A 8 8.39 4.98 9.01
N ASP A 9 7.42 5.29 9.88
CA ASP A 9 7.54 5.31 11.33
C ASP A 9 7.06 4.00 11.99
N ASP A 10 6.90 2.94 11.20
CA ASP A 10 6.36 1.62 11.57
C ASP A 10 4.90 1.63 12.04
N SER A 11 4.21 2.78 11.98
CA SER A 11 2.77 2.81 12.21
C SER A 11 2.03 2.08 11.09
N THR A 12 0.82 1.59 11.40
CA THR A 12 0.03 0.82 10.45
C THR A 12 -1.36 1.37 10.27
N TRP A 13 -1.88 1.31 9.05
CA TRP A 13 -3.28 1.58 8.74
C TRP A 13 -3.88 0.46 7.92
N GLU A 14 -5.15 0.11 8.17
CA GLU A 14 -5.88 -0.91 7.43
C GLU A 14 -6.95 -0.29 6.54
N THR A 15 -6.98 -0.70 5.27
CA THR A 15 -8.08 -0.41 4.34
C THR A 15 -8.82 -1.69 4.01
N ASN A 16 -10.14 -1.68 4.16
CA ASN A 16 -10.97 -2.80 3.72
C ASN A 16 -11.17 -2.72 2.20
N VAL A 17 -10.96 -3.84 1.52
CA VAL A 17 -11.27 -4.02 0.11
C VAL A 17 -12.36 -5.08 -0.07
N PRO A 18 -13.32 -4.83 -0.97
CA PRO A 18 -14.53 -5.64 -1.13
C PRO A 18 -14.25 -7.02 -1.72
N ASN A 19 -13.17 -7.20 -2.49
CA ASN A 19 -12.86 -8.47 -3.15
C ASN A 19 -11.36 -8.67 -3.41
N VAL A 20 -10.99 -9.89 -3.77
CA VAL A 20 -9.60 -10.33 -3.95
C VAL A 20 -8.96 -9.69 -5.19
N ASN A 21 -9.76 -9.35 -6.20
CA ASN A 21 -9.25 -8.70 -7.41
C ASN A 21 -8.72 -7.30 -7.11
N GLN A 22 -9.39 -6.52 -6.25
CA GLN A 22 -8.88 -5.23 -5.81
C GLN A 22 -7.62 -5.35 -4.96
N LEU A 23 -7.54 -6.40 -4.15
CA LEU A 23 -6.35 -6.70 -3.34
C LEU A 23 -5.14 -7.05 -4.22
N LEU A 24 -5.33 -7.90 -5.23
CA LEU A 24 -4.30 -8.26 -6.22
C LEU A 24 -3.91 -7.06 -7.09
N PHE A 25 -4.88 -6.24 -7.49
CA PHE A 25 -4.60 -5.00 -8.20
C PHE A 25 -3.72 -4.06 -7.37
N ALA A 26 -4.01 -3.89 -6.08
CA ALA A 26 -3.16 -3.10 -5.20
C ALA A 26 -1.72 -3.65 -5.13
N LEU A 27 -1.57 -4.97 -5.06
CA LEU A 27 -0.28 -5.64 -5.10
C LEU A 27 0.48 -5.38 -6.42
N GLU A 28 -0.22 -5.45 -7.55
CA GLU A 28 0.42 -5.36 -8.87
C GLU A 28 0.80 -3.92 -9.23
N VAL A 29 -0.10 -2.95 -9.04
CA VAL A 29 0.05 -1.62 -9.68
C VAL A 29 0.25 -0.44 -8.75
N VAL A 30 0.11 -0.60 -7.42
CA VAL A 30 0.27 0.54 -6.50
C VAL A 30 1.74 0.83 -6.27
N ASP A 31 2.24 1.89 -6.90
CA ASP A 31 3.61 2.40 -6.75
C ASP A 31 3.67 3.63 -5.83
N SER A 32 2.56 4.31 -5.63
CA SER A 32 2.41 5.40 -4.68
C SER A 32 0.98 5.48 -4.14
N VAL A 33 0.86 5.95 -2.89
CA VAL A 33 -0.42 6.15 -2.21
C VAL A 33 -0.42 7.51 -1.52
N SER A 34 -1.54 8.22 -1.59
CA SER A 34 -1.71 9.50 -0.89
C SER A 34 -2.65 9.31 0.30
N MET A 35 -2.17 9.64 1.50
CA MET A 35 -2.88 9.45 2.77
C MET A 35 -2.65 10.67 3.66
N GLY A 36 -3.74 11.28 4.16
CA GLY A 36 -3.64 12.47 5.01
C GLY A 36 -2.95 13.67 4.34
N GLY A 37 -3.04 13.78 3.00
CA GLY A 37 -2.36 14.84 2.23
C GLY A 37 -0.87 14.59 1.98
N VAL A 38 -0.32 13.47 2.47
CA VAL A 38 1.08 13.07 2.22
C VAL A 38 1.10 11.96 1.19
N THR A 39 1.95 12.09 0.16
CA THR A 39 2.20 11.03 -0.81
C THR A 39 3.38 10.20 -0.37
N TYR A 40 3.17 8.88 -0.35
CA TYR A 40 4.19 7.89 -0.06
C TYR A 40 4.47 7.05 -1.30
N LYS A 41 5.71 6.56 -1.41
CA LYS A 41 6.09 5.57 -2.42
C LYS A 41 6.04 4.18 -1.81
N THR A 42 5.56 3.22 -2.59
CA THR A 42 5.55 1.82 -2.22
C THR A 42 6.95 1.23 -2.36
N MET A 43 7.45 0.58 -1.31
CA MET A 43 8.78 -0.04 -1.26
C MET A 43 8.71 -1.54 -1.40
N HIS A 44 7.79 -2.16 -0.66
CA HIS A 44 7.64 -3.60 -0.61
C HIS A 44 6.17 -3.95 -0.53
N LYS A 45 5.79 -5.03 -1.20
CA LYS A 45 4.42 -5.54 -1.25
C LYS A 45 4.45 -7.04 -1.05
N GLN A 46 3.65 -7.56 -0.13
CA GLN A 46 3.57 -8.99 0.15
C GLN A 46 2.13 -9.42 0.41
N LEU A 47 1.77 -10.59 -0.11
CA LEU A 47 0.52 -11.26 0.26
C LEU A 47 0.80 -12.13 1.48
N VAL A 48 0.08 -11.86 2.57
CA VAL A 48 0.17 -12.63 3.81
C VAL A 48 -1.08 -13.49 3.92
N VAL A 49 -0.87 -14.81 3.97
CA VAL A 49 -1.94 -15.81 4.15
C VAL A 49 -1.58 -16.65 5.36
N ASN A 50 -2.47 -16.68 6.34
CA ASN A 50 -2.42 -17.58 7.49
C ASN A 50 -3.81 -18.19 7.72
N GLU A 51 -3.95 -19.05 8.73
CA GLU A 51 -5.16 -19.87 8.94
C GLU A 51 -6.45 -19.01 9.05
N ASP A 52 -6.35 -17.79 9.59
CA ASP A 52 -7.51 -16.93 9.86
C ASP A 52 -7.58 -15.66 9.00
N ARG A 53 -6.49 -15.29 8.29
CA ARG A 53 -6.40 -14.00 7.59
C ARG A 53 -5.69 -14.11 6.25
N CYS A 54 -6.22 -13.34 5.29
CA CYS A 54 -5.60 -13.07 4.00
C CYS A 54 -5.60 -11.55 3.79
N PHE A 55 -4.42 -10.96 3.70
CA PHE A 55 -4.23 -9.52 3.53
C PHE A 55 -2.98 -9.20 2.73
N VAL A 56 -2.93 -8.03 2.10
CA VAL A 56 -1.71 -7.51 1.46
C VAL A 56 -1.07 -6.51 2.41
N SER A 57 0.21 -6.70 2.69
CA SER A 57 1.01 -5.71 3.41
C SER A 57 1.83 -4.89 2.41
N VAL A 58 1.76 -3.56 2.54
CA VAL A 58 2.44 -2.59 1.68
C VAL A 58 3.30 -1.67 2.55
N SER A 59 4.62 -1.75 2.41
CA SER A 59 5.56 -0.87 3.08
C SER A 59 5.76 0.42 2.30
N LEU A 60 5.73 1.55 3.00
CA LEU A 60 5.76 2.89 2.45
C LEU A 60 7.05 3.62 2.81
N ALA A 61 7.51 4.50 1.94
CA ALA A 61 8.61 5.43 2.20
C ALA A 61 8.23 6.85 1.77
N HIS A 62 8.86 7.86 2.38
CA HIS A 62 8.77 9.22 1.86
C HIS A 62 9.40 9.30 0.46
N PRO A 63 8.81 10.04 -0.50
CA PRO A 63 9.31 10.14 -1.87
C PRO A 63 10.77 10.61 -1.96
N THR A 64 11.18 11.48 -1.05
CA THR A 64 12.55 12.00 -0.91
C THR A 64 13.57 10.96 -0.46
N SER A 65 13.13 9.80 0.03
CA SER A 65 14.01 8.70 0.46
C SER A 65 14.46 7.82 -0.71
N LEU A 66 13.88 7.98 -1.90
CA LEU A 66 14.18 7.20 -3.09
C LEU A 66 15.14 7.98 -4.01
N LYS A 67 16.34 7.41 -4.24
CA LYS A 67 17.38 8.00 -5.10
C LYS A 67 17.12 7.89 -6.61
N TYR A 68 15.94 7.41 -7.04
CA TYR A 68 15.62 7.18 -8.46
C TYR A 68 14.17 7.59 -8.81
N PRO A 69 13.92 8.17 -9.99
CA PRO A 69 12.58 8.59 -10.39
C PRO A 69 11.73 7.37 -10.76
N ALA A 70 10.82 6.97 -9.88
CA ALA A 70 9.77 5.99 -10.20
C ALA A 70 8.59 6.70 -10.87
N ILE A 71 8.17 6.21 -12.05
CA ILE A 71 6.98 6.63 -12.80
C ILE A 71 5.80 6.76 -11.82
N GLU A 72 5.19 7.94 -11.75
CA GLU A 72 4.13 8.22 -10.79
C GLU A 72 2.78 7.69 -11.27
N ARG A 73 2.20 6.77 -10.50
CA ARG A 73 0.80 6.38 -10.61
C ARG A 73 0.21 6.42 -9.20
N THR A 74 -0.64 7.41 -8.95
CA THR A 74 -1.26 7.67 -7.65
C THR A 74 -2.70 7.17 -7.66
N ILE A 75 -3.10 6.39 -6.65
CA ILE A 75 -4.49 5.99 -6.44
C ILE A 75 -5.01 6.68 -5.18
N HIS A 76 -6.21 7.26 -5.27
CA HIS A 76 -6.95 7.83 -4.15
C HIS A 76 -8.03 6.85 -3.72
N PHE A 77 -8.03 6.47 -2.44
CA PHE A 77 -9.15 5.76 -1.82
C PHE A 77 -10.08 6.79 -1.17
N SER A 78 -11.35 6.82 -1.57
CA SER A 78 -12.41 7.60 -0.91
C SER A 78 -13.23 6.70 0.01
N GLU A 79 -13.61 7.23 1.16
CA GLU A 79 -14.47 6.59 2.18
C GLU A 79 -15.86 6.19 1.65
#